data_AF-A0A392PMZ6-F1
#
_entry.id   AF-A0A392PMZ6-F1
#
_cell.length_a   1.000
_cell.length_b   1.000
_cell.length_c   1.000
_cell.angle_alpha   90.00
_cell.angle_beta   90.00
_cell.angle_gamma   90.00
#
_symmetry.space_group_name_H-M   'P 1'
#
loop_
_entity.id
_entity.type
_entity.pdbx_description
1 polymer ?
#
loop_
_entity_poly.entity_id
_entity_poly.type
_entity_poly.pdbx_seq_one_letter_code
_entity_poly.pdbx_strand_id
1 'polypeptide(L)'
;PHLSVYIDKIWCLLQQLVIYETSASELDIIRDISRTFPSHVFFQQRHGPGQRSLYNVLKAYSVFDRDVGYVQGMGFLAGLLLLYMSEEDAFWLLVALLKGAVHAPMEGLYLDCLWYSNISFNLNAW
;
A
#
# COMPACT_ATOMS: atom_id res chain seq x y z
N PRO A 1 -19.08 7.42 6.38
CA PRO A 1 -19.49 6.00 6.43
C PRO A 1 -19.41 5.25 5.08
N HIS A 2 -19.76 5.90 3.94
CA HIS A 2 -19.85 5.21 2.65
C HIS A 2 -18.51 4.98 1.92
N LEU A 3 -17.49 5.82 2.11
CA LEU A 3 -16.19 5.66 1.46
C LEU A 3 -15.33 4.53 2.07
N SER A 4 -15.23 4.44 3.40
CA SER A 4 -14.43 3.37 4.04
C SER A 4 -14.95 1.98 3.66
N VAL A 5 -16.27 1.79 3.64
CA VAL A 5 -16.88 0.53 3.17
C VAL A 5 -16.53 0.22 1.70
N TYR A 6 -16.29 1.24 0.88
CA TYR A 6 -15.90 1.05 -0.52
C TYR A 6 -14.41 0.71 -0.64
N ILE A 7 -13.56 1.36 0.17
CA ILE A 7 -12.13 1.08 0.28
C ILE A 7 -11.89 -0.35 0.79
N ASP A 8 -12.56 -0.75 1.88
CA ASP A 8 -12.50 -2.10 2.44
C ASP A 8 -12.96 -3.16 1.41
N LYS A 9 -14.01 -2.84 0.64
CA LYS A 9 -14.50 -3.71 -0.45
C LYS A 9 -13.49 -3.84 -1.58
N ILE A 10 -12.86 -2.74 -2.00
CA ILE A 10 -11.82 -2.76 -3.04
C ILE A 10 -10.62 -3.58 -2.57
N TRP A 11 -10.19 -3.38 -1.32
CA TRP A 11 -9.09 -4.15 -0.74
C TRP A 11 -9.42 -5.65 -0.68
N CYS A 12 -10.64 -6.01 -0.27
CA CYS A 12 -11.09 -7.40 -0.22
C CYS A 12 -11.17 -8.04 -1.64
N LEU A 13 -11.64 -7.28 -2.63
CA LEU A 13 -11.62 -7.68 -4.05
C LEU A 13 -10.20 -7.83 -4.59
N LEU A 14 -9.28 -6.92 -4.23
CA LEU A 14 -7.87 -7.01 -4.60
C LEU A 14 -7.22 -8.24 -3.98
N GLN A 15 -7.49 -8.56 -2.71
CA GLN A 15 -7.01 -9.80 -2.10
C GLN A 15 -7.50 -11.06 -2.84
N GLN A 16 -8.75 -11.06 -3.31
CA GLN A 16 -9.27 -12.16 -4.14
C GLN A 16 -8.59 -12.23 -5.50
N LEU A 17 -8.42 -11.10 -6.19
CA LEU A 17 -7.77 -11.04 -7.50
C LEU A 17 -6.29 -11.42 -7.44
N VAL A 18 -5.59 -11.02 -6.37
CA VAL A 18 -4.21 -11.42 -6.06
C VAL A 18 -4.08 -12.94 -5.99
N ILE A 19 -5.08 -13.67 -5.53
CA ILE A 19 -5.01 -15.14 -5.47
C ILE A 19 -5.19 -15.77 -6.86
N TYR A 20 -6.02 -15.17 -7.72
CA TYR A 20 -6.38 -15.74 -9.02
C TYR A 20 -5.44 -15.34 -10.15
N GLU A 21 -4.70 -14.25 -10.02
CA GLU A 21 -3.91 -13.69 -11.10
C GLU A 21 -2.41 -13.94 -10.95
N THR A 22 -1.83 -14.64 -11.92
CA THR A 22 -0.40 -14.86 -12.03
C THR A 22 0.24 -13.64 -12.70
N SER A 23 0.79 -12.72 -11.90
CA SER A 23 1.48 -11.57 -12.47
C SER A 23 2.84 -11.99 -13.03
N ALA A 24 3.17 -11.59 -14.27
CA ALA A 24 4.51 -11.81 -14.85
C ALA A 24 5.63 -11.24 -13.96
N SER A 25 5.29 -10.28 -13.11
CA SER A 25 6.16 -9.61 -12.14
C SER A 25 6.43 -10.39 -10.85
N GLU A 26 5.79 -11.55 -10.62
CA GLU A 26 5.96 -12.30 -9.37
C GLU A 26 7.42 -12.64 -9.07
N LEU A 27 8.17 -13.03 -10.09
CA LEU A 27 9.58 -13.38 -9.96
C LEU A 27 10.47 -12.19 -9.59
N ASP A 28 10.12 -10.99 -10.07
CA ASP A 28 10.85 -9.76 -9.75
C ASP A 28 10.48 -9.26 -8.35
N ILE A 29 9.21 -9.36 -7.96
CA ILE A 29 8.73 -9.06 -6.60
C ILE A 29 9.44 -9.95 -5.57
N ILE A 30 9.47 -11.28 -5.80
CA ILE A 30 10.14 -12.23 -4.89
C ILE A 30 11.63 -11.90 -4.75
N ARG A 31 12.28 -11.53 -5.85
CA ARG A 31 13.69 -11.15 -5.88
C ARG A 31 13.95 -9.91 -5.04
N ASP A 32 13.12 -8.88 -5.18
CA ASP A 32 13.29 -7.62 -4.45
C ASP A 32 12.89 -7.74 -2.97
N ILE A 33 11.91 -8.58 -2.61
CA ILE A 33 11.58 -8.88 -1.20
C ILE A 33 12.79 -9.45 -0.47
N SER A 34 13.52 -10.37 -1.10
CA SER A 34 14.71 -10.97 -0.50
C SER A 34 15.85 -9.97 -0.22
N ARG A 35 15.79 -8.80 -0.85
CA ARG A 35 16.79 -7.71 -0.76
C ARG A 35 16.28 -6.50 0.04
N THR A 36 15.00 -6.45 0.37
CA THR A 36 14.37 -5.32 1.05
C THR A 36 14.53 -5.47 2.57
N PHE A 37 15.34 -4.58 3.17
CA PHE A 37 15.61 -4.54 4.62
C PHE A 37 15.96 -5.90 5.26
N PRO A 38 16.91 -6.69 4.74
CA PRO A 38 17.19 -8.05 5.18
C PRO A 38 17.64 -8.16 6.65
N SER A 39 18.17 -7.08 7.21
CA SER A 39 18.64 -6.98 8.60
C SER A 39 17.57 -6.50 9.57
N HIS A 40 16.40 -6.07 9.08
CA HIS A 40 15.34 -5.52 9.92
C HIS A 40 14.49 -6.66 10.50
N VAL A 41 14.23 -6.64 11.81
CA VAL A 41 13.55 -7.71 12.57
C VAL A 41 12.23 -8.14 11.91
N PHE A 42 11.49 -7.20 11.33
CA PHE A 42 10.22 -7.44 10.64
C PHE A 42 10.35 -8.22 9.31
N PHE A 43 11.47 -8.06 8.59
CA PHE A 43 11.70 -8.68 7.27
C PHE A 43 12.79 -9.77 7.28
N GLN A 44 13.50 -9.94 8.41
CA GLN A 44 14.62 -10.87 8.56
C GLN A 44 14.20 -12.34 8.40
N GLN A 45 12.99 -12.69 8.83
CA GLN A 45 12.49 -14.05 8.68
C GLN A 45 12.09 -14.31 7.23
N ARG A 46 12.82 -15.23 6.56
CA ARG A 46 12.41 -15.74 5.24
C ARG A 46 11.01 -16.34 5.30
N HIS A 47 10.14 -15.90 4.40
CA HIS A 47 8.71 -16.28 4.38
C HIS A 47 7.95 -15.93 5.67
N GLY A 48 8.52 -15.05 6.50
CA GLY A 48 7.88 -14.50 7.67
C GLY A 48 6.67 -13.63 7.31
N PRO A 49 5.90 -13.20 8.33
CA PRO A 49 4.73 -12.36 8.13
C PRO A 49 5.07 -11.07 7.37
N GLY A 50 6.15 -10.36 7.71
CA GLY A 50 6.51 -9.11 7.04
C GLY A 50 6.86 -9.27 5.55
N GLN A 51 7.54 -10.36 5.17
CA GLN A 51 7.79 -10.66 3.75
C GLN A 51 6.51 -11.01 2.99
N ARG A 52 5.55 -11.68 3.65
CA ARG A 52 4.23 -11.96 3.09
C ARG A 52 3.41 -10.69 2.93
N SER A 53 3.40 -9.81 3.93
CA SER A 53 2.77 -8.49 3.86
C SER A 53 3.31 -7.67 2.70
N LEU A 54 4.64 -7.63 2.54
CA LEU A 54 5.30 -6.93 1.44
C LEU A 54 4.94 -7.54 0.08
N TYR A 55 4.91 -8.86 -0.02
CA TYR A 55 4.45 -9.55 -1.23
C TYR A 55 3.00 -9.20 -1.58
N ASN A 56 2.10 -9.24 -0.61
CA ASN A 56 0.69 -8.94 -0.82
C ASN A 56 0.48 -7.51 -1.33
N VAL A 57 1.13 -6.52 -0.71
CA VAL A 57 1.02 -5.11 -1.13
C VAL A 57 1.56 -4.90 -2.55
N LEU A 58 2.74 -5.45 -2.86
CA LEU A 58 3.35 -5.28 -4.19
C LEU A 58 2.58 -6.02 -5.28
N LYS A 59 2.05 -7.21 -4.97
CA LYS A 59 1.22 -7.97 -5.89
C LYS A 59 -0.15 -7.32 -6.09
N ALA A 60 -0.75 -6.78 -5.03
CA ALA A 60 -1.97 -5.97 -5.16
C ALA A 60 -1.74 -4.76 -6.06
N TYR A 61 -0.59 -4.09 -5.94
CA TYR A 61 -0.23 -2.96 -6.79
C TYR A 61 -0.07 -3.36 -8.26
N SER A 62 0.63 -4.47 -8.56
CA SER A 62 0.82 -4.92 -9.94
C SER A 62 -0.49 -5.33 -10.64
N VAL A 63 -1.48 -5.81 -9.88
CA VAL A 63 -2.83 -6.12 -10.38
C VAL A 63 -3.67 -4.85 -10.51
N PHE A 64 -3.54 -3.91 -9.58
CA PHE A 64 -4.26 -2.64 -9.57
C PHE A 64 -3.87 -1.73 -10.74
N ASP A 65 -2.58 -1.63 -11.03
CA ASP A 65 -2.05 -0.83 -12.14
C ASP A 65 -1.28 -1.74 -13.10
N ARG A 66 -2.01 -2.37 -14.03
CA ARG A 66 -1.40 -3.29 -15.01
C ARG A 66 -0.57 -2.59 -16.08
N ASP A 67 -0.81 -1.30 -16.30
CA ASP A 67 -0.11 -0.51 -17.31
C ASP A 67 1.32 -0.21 -16.87
N VAL A 68 1.52 0.15 -15.60
CA VAL A 68 2.85 0.32 -15.01
C VAL A 68 3.41 -1.01 -14.51
N GLY A 69 2.56 -1.81 -13.86
CA GLY A 69 2.94 -3.04 -13.18
C GLY A 69 3.90 -2.79 -12.02
N TYR A 70 4.68 -3.83 -11.69
CA TYR A 70 5.75 -3.72 -10.71
C TYR A 70 7.04 -3.21 -11.35
N VAL A 71 7.64 -2.18 -10.76
CA VAL A 71 8.95 -1.66 -11.15
C VAL A 71 9.98 -1.97 -10.06
N GLN A 72 11.20 -2.34 -10.47
CA GLN A 72 12.30 -2.63 -9.57
C GLN A 72 12.55 -1.46 -8.61
N GLY A 73 12.65 -1.75 -7.31
CA GLY A 73 12.83 -0.74 -6.27
C GLY A 73 11.54 -0.30 -5.56
N MET A 74 10.35 -0.59 -6.11
CA MET A 74 9.08 -0.37 -5.40
C MET A 74 9.00 -1.16 -4.10
N GLY A 75 9.74 -2.29 -4.00
CA GLY A 75 9.83 -3.08 -2.78
C GLY A 75 10.35 -2.30 -1.58
N PHE A 76 11.32 -1.39 -1.76
CA PHE A 76 11.85 -0.57 -0.66
C PHE A 76 10.83 0.45 -0.15
N LEU A 77 10.08 1.08 -1.07
CA LEU A 77 9.00 2.01 -0.71
C LEU A 77 7.90 1.30 0.06
N ALA A 78 7.36 0.21 -0.49
CA ALA A 78 6.33 -0.59 0.18
C ALA A 78 6.82 -1.16 1.52
N GLY A 79 8.07 -1.62 1.57
CA GLY A 79 8.70 -2.10 2.79
C GLY A 79 8.82 -1.03 3.86
N LEU A 80 9.18 0.20 3.49
CA LEU A 80 9.24 1.33 4.42
C LEU A 80 7.86 1.69 4.96
N LEU A 81 6.84 1.75 4.10
CA LEU A 81 5.47 2.05 4.52
C LEU A 81 4.95 1.00 5.52
N LEU A 82 5.18 -0.29 5.24
CA LEU A 82 4.80 -1.40 6.12
C LEU A 82 5.47 -1.39 7.50
N LEU A 83 6.55 -0.62 7.70
CA LEU A 83 7.13 -0.43 9.03
C LEU A 83 6.34 0.54 9.90
N TYR A 84 5.52 1.41 9.30
CA TYR A 84 4.79 2.47 10.00
C TYR A 84 3.26 2.31 9.99
N MET A 85 2.70 1.49 9.10
CA MET A 85 1.24 1.33 8.94
C MET A 85 0.82 -0.09 8.54
N SER A 86 -0.49 -0.32 8.49
CA SER A 86 -1.08 -1.61 8.09
C SER A 86 -0.88 -1.89 6.60
N GLU A 87 -1.10 -3.14 6.16
CA GLU A 87 -0.97 -3.53 4.75
C GLU A 87 -1.88 -2.71 3.82
N GLU A 88 -3.10 -2.42 4.27
CA GLU A 88 -4.09 -1.68 3.51
C GLU A 88 -3.68 -0.21 3.35
N ASP A 89 -3.31 0.45 4.45
CA ASP A 89 -2.84 1.83 4.43
C ASP A 89 -1.58 1.98 3.59
N ALA A 90 -0.65 1.02 3.72
CA ALA A 90 0.60 1.00 2.97
C ALA A 90 0.33 0.88 1.46
N PHE A 91 -0.66 0.09 1.05
CA PHE A 91 -1.06 0.00 -0.35
C PHE A 91 -1.66 1.30 -0.86
N TRP A 92 -2.65 1.87 -0.18
CA TRP A 92 -3.29 3.10 -0.64
C TRP A 92 -2.32 4.27 -0.70
N LEU A 93 -1.40 4.35 0.25
CA LEU A 93 -0.34 5.36 0.24
C LEU A 93 0.69 5.08 -0.87
N LEU A 94 1.03 3.82 -1.15
CA LEU A 94 1.89 3.47 -2.28
C LEU A 94 1.24 3.86 -3.61
N VAL A 95 -0.07 3.61 -3.77
CA VAL A 95 -0.86 4.03 -4.93
C VAL A 95 -0.88 5.55 -5.05
N ALA A 96 -1.15 6.26 -3.95
CA ALA A 96 -1.16 7.72 -3.92
C ALA A 96 0.22 8.30 -4.24
N LEU A 97 1.31 7.70 -3.75
CA LEU A 97 2.67 8.13 -4.04
C LEU A 97 3.02 7.90 -5.51
N LEU A 98 2.76 6.71 -6.05
CA LEU A 98 3.19 6.36 -7.42
C LEU A 98 2.31 7.01 -8.49
N LYS A 99 1.00 7.11 -8.26
CA LYS A 99 0.07 7.77 -9.19
C LYS A 99 -0.03 9.27 -8.95
N GLY A 100 0.13 9.73 -7.71
CA GLY A 100 0.10 11.15 -7.35
C GLY A 100 1.43 11.88 -7.56
N ALA A 101 2.59 11.22 -7.46
CA ALA A 101 3.87 11.88 -7.75
C ALA A 101 4.03 12.25 -9.24
N VAL A 102 3.25 11.62 -10.13
CA VAL A 102 3.25 11.96 -11.56
C VAL A 102 2.40 13.21 -11.85
N HIS A 103 1.53 13.65 -10.94
CA HIS A 103 0.76 14.91 -11.05
C HIS A 103 0.62 15.58 -9.67
N ALA A 104 1.46 16.58 -9.39
CA ALA A 104 1.17 17.57 -8.36
C ALA A 104 0.20 18.64 -8.94
N PRO A 105 -0.68 19.27 -8.13
CA PRO A 105 -0.30 19.85 -6.84
C PRO A 105 -0.83 19.08 -5.63
N MET A 106 0.07 18.83 -4.68
CA MET A 106 -0.17 18.31 -3.34
C MET A 106 -0.99 19.31 -2.49
N GLU A 107 -2.27 19.50 -2.79
CA GLU A 107 -3.20 20.22 -1.89
C GLU A 107 -4.24 19.28 -1.24
N GLY A 108 -4.51 18.11 -1.82
CA GLY A 108 -5.56 17.19 -1.32
C GLY A 108 -5.12 16.18 -0.25
N LEU A 109 -3.85 15.77 -0.23
CA LEU A 109 -3.38 14.64 0.60
C LEU A 109 -3.33 14.93 2.11
N TYR A 110 -3.25 16.21 2.50
CA TYR A 110 -3.29 16.60 3.92
C TYR A 110 -4.71 16.83 4.45
N LEU A 111 -5.68 17.11 3.57
CA LEU A 111 -7.04 17.42 4.00
C LEU A 111 -7.82 16.16 4.39
N ASP A 112 -7.60 15.01 3.76
CA ASP A 112 -8.33 13.79 4.13
C ASP A 112 -7.82 13.13 5.43
N CYS A 113 -6.52 13.19 5.73
CA CYS A 113 -5.98 12.66 6.99
C CYS A 113 -6.24 13.56 8.22
N LEU A 114 -6.42 14.87 8.03
CA LEU A 114 -6.70 15.81 9.13
C LEU A 114 -8.21 16.08 9.34
N TRP A 115 -9.08 15.77 8.38
CA TRP A 115 -10.54 15.86 8.59
C TRP A 115 -11.08 14.74 9.49
N TYR A 116 -10.45 13.55 9.48
CA TYR A 116 -10.85 12.44 10.35
C TYR A 116 -10.51 12.65 11.83
N SER A 117 -9.64 13.61 12.14
CA SER A 117 -9.22 13.93 13.52
C SER A 117 -9.85 15.22 14.08
N ASN A 118 -10.57 16.02 13.27
CA ASN A 118 -11.17 17.30 13.73
C ASN A 118 -12.71 17.36 13.82
N ILE A 119 -13.47 16.34 13.36
CA ILE A 119 -14.92 16.26 13.68
C ILE A 119 -15.15 15.48 14.99
N SER A 120 -14.50 15.90 16.06
CA SER A 120 -14.93 15.57 17.44
C SER A 120 -14.70 16.71 18.43
N PHE A 121 -14.34 17.91 17.97
CA PHE A 121 -14.05 19.02 18.88
C PHE A 121 -14.45 20.42 18.39
N ASN A 122 -15.64 20.60 17.80
CA ASN A 122 -16.49 21.77 18.09
C ASN A 122 -17.83 21.70 17.36
N LEU A 123 -18.88 21.37 18.09
CA LEU A 123 -20.27 21.64 17.71
C LEU A 123 -20.92 22.62 18.72
N ASN A 124 -20.15 23.40 19.49
CA ASN A 124 -20.68 24.28 20.54
C ASN A 124 -19.91 25.61 20.73
N ALA A 125 -19.66 26.38 19.66
CA ALA A 125 -19.27 27.78 19.82
C ALA A 125 -19.64 28.63 18.59
N TRP A 126 -20.86 29.19 18.67
CA TRP A 126 -21.50 30.23 17.83
C TRP A 126 -22.11 29.79 16.49
#